data_AF-A0A7S0GYG3-F1
#
_entry.id   AF-A0A7S0GYG3-F1
#
_cell.length_a   1.000
_cell.length_b   1.000
_cell.length_c   1.000
_cell.angle_alpha   90.00
_cell.angle_beta   90.00
_cell.angle_gamma   90.00
#
_symmetry.space_group_name_H-M   'P 1'
#
loop_
_entity.id
_entity.type
_entity.pdbx_description
1 polymer ?
#
loop_
_entity_poly.entity_id
_entity_poly.type
_entity_poly.pdbx_seq_one_letter_code
_entity_poly.pdbx_strand_id
1 'polypeptide(L)'
;LILRLWLPRRPSPAHIAHIHMADSTNAHFGPIPIQLVASQLGIEGLDEETAEELAIQVEYRIKQIVQLGRKFMKHSKREELCSEDVDGALRLFNVESLYGYSSSDPITFEKAKGYDDLFFVKDQIVSFHSILEEALPKCPPEPTFSVHWLAVEGQQPNVPQNPSFESGLDDVSDGEGFEQDKQPEPQESDKQVVKQIVKHVLSKEQQMYYERVTDAIKGSDKALHRAILKSLRKDPGLHQLLPYLVQFIADEVVHNLRNTRLLLSLMQMADALVHSSHLRIEPYLHQLMPAIMTCILGNHLCEKTSENHWALREYAAGLVAQVCSTYGAIYPNLQ
;
A
#
# COMPACT_ATOMS: atom_id res chain seq x y z
N LEU A 1 -5.21 -4.39 6.30
CA LEU A 1 -5.11 -4.60 4.84
C LEU A 1 -5.30 -3.26 4.14
N ILE A 2 -4.19 -2.63 3.72
CA ILE A 2 -4.27 -1.48 2.80
C ILE A 2 -4.28 -2.08 1.39
N LEU A 3 -5.46 -2.14 0.78
CA LEU A 3 -5.63 -2.55 -0.61
C LEU A 3 -5.09 -1.43 -1.51
N ARG A 4 -3.79 -1.47 -1.83
CA ARG A 4 -3.29 -0.78 -3.01
C ARG A 4 -3.62 -1.65 -4.22
N LEU A 5 -4.67 -1.26 -4.95
CA LEU A 5 -4.95 -1.78 -6.29
C LEU A 5 -3.73 -1.46 -7.16
N TRP A 6 -2.95 -2.49 -7.46
CA TRP A 6 -1.84 -2.41 -8.40
C TRP A 6 -2.44 -2.38 -9.80
N LEU A 7 -2.66 -1.17 -10.33
CA LEU A 7 -2.96 -0.99 -11.74
C LEU A 7 -1.71 -1.44 -12.53
N PRO A 8 -1.85 -2.30 -13.55
CA PRO A 8 -0.71 -2.77 -14.31
C PRO A 8 0.06 -1.59 -14.89
N ARG A 9 1.39 -1.69 -14.81
CA ARG A 9 2.34 -0.75 -15.43
C ARG A 9 1.81 -0.33 -16.80
N ARG A 10 1.54 0.97 -16.93
CA ARG A 10 1.13 1.60 -18.19
C ARG A 10 2.11 1.20 -19.29
N PRO A 11 1.66 0.87 -20.51
CA PRO A 11 2.55 0.88 -21.66
C PRO A 11 3.21 2.26 -21.78
N SER A 12 4.45 2.25 -22.24
CA SER A 12 5.41 3.35 -22.34
C SER A 12 4.81 4.74 -22.60
N PRO A 13 5.41 5.81 -22.05
CA PRO A 13 4.96 7.19 -22.22
C PRO A 13 5.28 7.65 -23.65
N ALA A 14 4.41 7.33 -24.61
CA ALA A 14 4.38 8.05 -25.86
C ALA A 14 3.68 9.38 -25.58
N HIS A 15 4.49 10.45 -25.56
CA HIS A 15 4.10 11.86 -25.42
C HIS A 15 3.87 12.35 -23.99
N ILE A 16 4.96 12.36 -23.23
CA ILE A 16 5.22 13.42 -22.26
C ILE A 16 5.38 14.72 -23.06
N ALA A 17 4.29 15.44 -23.29
CA ALA A 17 4.37 16.88 -23.34
C ALA A 17 4.45 17.32 -21.88
N HIS A 18 5.66 17.44 -21.33
CA HIS A 18 5.88 18.27 -20.15
C HIS A 18 5.51 19.69 -20.58
N ILE A 19 4.23 20.04 -20.45
CA ILE A 19 3.83 21.42 -20.32
C ILE A 19 4.41 21.81 -18.97
N HIS A 20 5.66 22.28 -18.99
CA HIS A 20 6.20 23.07 -17.90
C HIS A 20 5.11 24.08 -17.56
N MET A 21 4.53 23.96 -16.36
CA MET A 21 3.78 25.05 -15.74
C MET A 21 4.79 26.16 -15.47
N ALA A 22 5.21 26.85 -16.53
CA ALA A 22 5.73 28.19 -16.41
C ALA A 22 4.59 29.01 -15.79
N ASP A 23 4.91 29.76 -14.74
CA ASP A 23 4.02 30.68 -14.05
C ASP A 23 3.23 31.56 -15.05
N SER A 24 2.07 31.10 -15.46
CA SER A 24 1.18 31.83 -16.37
C SER A 24 0.02 32.37 -15.56
N THR A 25 0.31 33.36 -14.71
CA THR A 25 -0.73 34.08 -13.98
C THR A 25 -1.61 34.97 -14.86
N ASN A 26 -1.38 35.07 -16.18
CA ASN A 26 -2.29 35.74 -17.12
C ASN A 26 -2.16 35.20 -18.56
N ALA A 27 -2.58 33.96 -18.82
CA ALA A 27 -2.94 33.56 -20.18
C ALA A 27 -4.40 33.98 -20.42
N HIS A 28 -4.60 35.19 -20.97
CA HIS A 28 -5.92 35.73 -21.28
C HIS A 28 -6.34 35.28 -22.69
N PHE A 29 -7.62 34.95 -22.86
CA PHE A 29 -8.18 34.72 -24.19
C PHE A 29 -8.24 36.07 -24.92
N GLY A 30 -7.47 36.24 -25.99
CA GLY A 30 -7.39 37.52 -26.71
C GLY A 30 -8.64 37.81 -27.56
N PRO A 31 -8.79 39.05 -28.07
CA PRO A 31 -9.93 39.44 -28.92
C PRO A 31 -9.83 38.91 -30.38
N ILE A 32 -8.62 38.58 -30.84
CA ILE A 32 -8.32 38.16 -32.23
C ILE A 32 -9.15 36.93 -32.68
N PRO A 33 -9.26 35.83 -31.89
CA PRO A 33 -10.07 34.68 -32.27
C PRO A 33 -11.56 35.02 -32.45
N ILE A 34 -12.09 35.97 -31.68
CA ILE A 34 -13.49 36.38 -31.77
C ILE A 34 -13.74 37.19 -33.03
N GLN A 35 -12.84 38.11 -33.36
CA GLN A 35 -12.90 38.86 -34.62
C GLN A 35 -12.80 37.93 -35.84
N LEU A 36 -11.96 36.89 -35.76
CA LEU A 36 -11.85 35.87 -36.82
C LEU A 36 -13.17 35.09 -37.00
N VAL A 37 -13.79 34.64 -35.90
CA VAL A 37 -15.09 33.95 -35.94
C VAL A 37 -16.19 34.88 -36.44
N ALA A 38 -16.19 36.15 -36.04
CA ALA A 38 -17.13 37.15 -36.52
C ALA A 38 -16.99 37.40 -38.04
N SER A 39 -15.75 37.48 -38.53
CA SER A 39 -15.45 37.61 -39.96
C SER A 39 -15.91 36.37 -40.74
N GLN A 40 -15.74 35.17 -40.18
CA GLN A 40 -16.23 33.92 -40.77
C GLN A 40 -17.76 33.85 -40.86
N LEU A 41 -18.46 34.47 -39.91
CA LEU A 41 -19.92 34.61 -39.90
C LEU A 41 -20.43 35.73 -40.82
N GLY A 42 -19.54 36.52 -41.43
CA GLY A 42 -19.88 37.63 -42.32
C GLY A 42 -20.25 38.93 -41.60
N ILE A 43 -19.88 39.08 -40.33
CA ILE A 43 -20.05 40.32 -39.56
C ILE A 43 -18.80 41.18 -39.77
N GLU A 44 -18.90 42.19 -40.64
CA GLU A 44 -17.79 43.11 -40.91
C GLU A 44 -17.71 44.22 -39.84
N GLY A 45 -16.53 44.42 -39.24
CA GLY A 45 -16.23 45.57 -38.38
C GLY A 45 -16.72 45.47 -36.93
N LEU A 46 -16.45 44.35 -36.24
CA LEU A 46 -16.69 44.25 -34.80
C LEU A 46 -15.76 45.23 -34.05
N ASP A 47 -16.32 46.04 -33.16
CA ASP A 47 -15.54 46.98 -32.34
C ASP A 47 -14.63 46.23 -31.37
N GLU A 48 -13.41 46.75 -31.17
CA GLU A 48 -12.37 46.08 -30.39
C GLU A 48 -12.80 45.92 -28.92
N GLU A 49 -13.48 46.92 -28.36
CA GLU A 49 -14.03 46.90 -27.00
C GLU A 49 -15.06 45.76 -26.83
N THR A 50 -15.95 45.57 -27.81
CA THR A 50 -16.94 44.47 -27.77
C THR A 50 -16.31 43.09 -27.93
N ALA A 51 -15.22 43.00 -28.70
CA ALA A 51 -14.47 41.75 -28.87
C ALA A 51 -13.77 41.34 -27.56
N GLU A 52 -13.21 42.30 -26.83
CA GLU A 52 -12.58 42.07 -25.53
C GLU A 52 -13.59 41.60 -24.47
N GLU A 53 -14.77 42.25 -24.37
CA GLU A 53 -15.80 41.82 -23.43
C GLU A 53 -16.27 40.38 -23.70
N LEU A 54 -16.48 40.03 -24.97
CA LEU A 54 -16.84 38.67 -25.36
C LEU A 54 -15.71 37.67 -25.04
N ALA A 55 -14.45 38.07 -25.19
CA ALA A 55 -13.29 37.24 -24.87
C ALA A 55 -13.27 36.84 -23.38
N ILE A 56 -13.52 37.81 -22.50
CA ILE A 56 -13.61 37.59 -21.05
C ILE A 56 -14.74 36.60 -20.73
N GLN A 57 -15.92 36.73 -21.37
CA GLN A 57 -17.05 35.83 -21.14
C GLN A 57 -16.78 34.40 -21.62
N VAL A 58 -16.17 34.25 -22.81
CA VAL A 58 -15.78 32.93 -23.35
C VAL A 58 -14.75 32.26 -22.45
N GLU A 59 -13.73 33.00 -21.99
CA GLU A 59 -12.74 32.48 -21.07
C GLU A 59 -13.36 32.02 -19.75
N TYR A 60 -14.27 32.81 -19.19
CA TYR A 60 -15.01 32.44 -17.98
C TYR A 60 -15.78 31.13 -18.18
N ARG A 61 -16.44 30.95 -19.33
CA ARG A 61 -17.18 29.73 -19.63
C ARG A 61 -16.26 28.51 -19.81
N ILE A 62 -15.11 28.68 -20.47
CA ILE A 62 -14.09 27.62 -20.60
C ILE A 62 -13.60 27.20 -19.21
N LYS A 63 -13.27 28.16 -18.34
CA LYS A 63 -12.83 27.87 -16.96
C LYS A 63 -13.90 27.11 -16.17
N GLN A 64 -15.18 27.46 -16.31
CA GLN A 64 -16.28 26.71 -15.68
C GLN A 64 -16.34 25.25 -16.14
N ILE A 65 -16.23 25.01 -17.45
CA ILE A 65 -16.23 23.65 -18.04
C ILE A 65 -15.03 22.85 -17.53
N VAL A 66 -13.82 23.44 -17.56
CA VAL A 66 -12.59 22.78 -17.08
C VAL A 66 -12.67 22.47 -15.59
N GLN A 67 -13.19 23.38 -14.77
CA GLN A 67 -13.36 23.13 -13.33
C GLN A 67 -14.32 21.96 -13.06
N LEU A 68 -15.39 21.85 -13.83
CA LEU A 68 -16.34 20.75 -13.72
C LEU A 68 -15.73 19.44 -14.24
N GLY A 69 -15.02 19.47 -15.37
CA GLY A 69 -14.26 18.34 -15.89
C GLY A 69 -13.26 17.81 -14.87
N ARG A 70 -12.53 18.69 -14.16
CA ARG A 70 -11.64 18.29 -13.06
C ARG A 70 -12.37 17.61 -11.90
N LYS A 71 -13.63 17.97 -11.63
CA LYS A 71 -14.45 17.26 -10.62
C LYS A 71 -14.76 15.84 -11.10
N PHE A 72 -15.18 15.67 -12.36
CA PHE A 72 -15.39 14.34 -12.95
C PHE A 72 -14.11 13.50 -12.92
N MET A 73 -12.97 14.05 -13.35
CA MET A 73 -11.66 13.41 -13.28
C MET A 73 -11.32 12.88 -11.87
N LYS A 74 -11.51 13.72 -10.85
CA LYS A 74 -11.24 13.36 -9.45
C LYS A 74 -12.22 12.29 -8.94
N HIS A 75 -13.49 12.35 -9.34
CA HIS A 75 -14.47 11.31 -9.02
C HIS A 75 -14.17 9.98 -9.72
N SER A 76 -13.57 10.04 -10.91
CA SER A 76 -13.09 8.88 -11.66
C SER A 76 -11.76 8.32 -11.13
N LYS A 77 -11.17 8.92 -10.08
CA LYS A 77 -9.87 8.55 -9.49
C LYS A 77 -8.71 8.57 -10.50
N ARG A 78 -8.79 9.44 -11.51
CA ARG A 78 -7.73 9.69 -12.49
C ARG A 78 -7.02 11.00 -12.14
N GLU A 79 -5.75 11.12 -12.55
CA GLU A 79 -4.97 12.36 -12.43
C GLU A 79 -4.93 13.14 -13.76
N GLU A 80 -5.23 12.48 -14.86
CA GLU A 80 -5.28 13.06 -16.21
C GLU A 80 -6.73 13.32 -16.62
N LEU A 81 -6.99 14.50 -17.18
CA LEU A 81 -8.30 14.91 -17.67
C LEU A 81 -8.53 14.33 -19.07
N CYS A 82 -9.59 13.52 -19.23
CA CYS A 82 -9.94 12.91 -20.52
C CYS A 82 -11.07 13.69 -21.22
N SER A 83 -11.24 13.49 -22.54
CA SER A 83 -12.34 14.07 -23.32
C SER A 83 -13.72 13.70 -22.75
N GLU A 84 -13.87 12.46 -22.25
CA GLU A 84 -15.08 11.99 -21.57
C GLU A 84 -15.47 12.84 -20.35
N ASP A 85 -14.49 13.34 -19.59
CA ASP A 85 -14.75 14.17 -18.40
C ASP A 85 -15.27 15.55 -18.81
N VAL A 86 -14.80 16.07 -19.96
CA VAL A 86 -15.26 17.33 -20.56
C VAL A 86 -16.65 17.15 -21.17
N ASP A 87 -16.92 16.03 -21.84
CA ASP A 87 -18.25 15.71 -22.36
C ASP A 87 -19.29 15.58 -21.24
N GLY A 88 -18.91 14.96 -20.12
CA GLY A 88 -19.73 14.93 -18.90
C GLY A 88 -20.01 16.34 -18.36
N ALA A 89 -19.02 17.24 -18.42
CA ALA A 89 -19.19 18.63 -18.04
C ALA A 89 -20.14 19.40 -18.99
N LEU A 90 -19.99 19.22 -20.30
CA LEU A 90 -20.85 19.85 -21.32
C LEU A 90 -22.31 19.42 -21.16
N ARG A 91 -22.56 18.12 -20.93
CA ARG A 91 -23.90 17.58 -20.67
C ARG A 91 -24.56 18.20 -19.45
N LEU A 92 -23.80 18.47 -18.37
CA LEU A 92 -24.35 19.12 -17.18
C LEU A 92 -24.72 20.58 -17.42
N PHE A 93 -23.98 21.26 -18.29
CA PHE A 93 -24.29 22.63 -18.72
C PHE A 93 -25.37 22.71 -19.80
N ASN A 94 -26.00 21.58 -20.16
CA ASN A 94 -26.94 21.44 -21.27
C ASN A 94 -26.37 21.95 -22.62
N VAL A 95 -25.06 21.81 -22.81
CA VAL A 95 -24.38 22.09 -24.07
C VAL A 95 -24.25 20.79 -24.86
N GLU A 96 -24.38 20.87 -26.18
CA GLU A 96 -24.16 19.72 -27.06
C GLU A 96 -22.76 19.15 -26.89
N SER A 97 -22.65 17.83 -26.80
CA SER A 97 -21.35 17.15 -26.71
C SER A 97 -20.60 17.26 -28.03
N LEU A 98 -19.28 17.47 -27.95
CA LEU A 98 -18.44 17.62 -29.14
C LEU A 98 -18.05 16.23 -29.66
N TYR A 99 -18.54 15.86 -30.83
CA TYR A 99 -18.20 14.59 -31.46
C TYR A 99 -16.84 14.65 -32.16
N GLY A 100 -16.15 13.50 -32.26
CA GLY A 100 -14.87 13.38 -32.98
C GLY A 100 -13.61 13.41 -32.10
N TYR A 101 -13.76 13.47 -30.77
CA TYR A 101 -12.64 13.51 -29.81
C TYR A 101 -12.45 12.20 -29.02
N SER A 102 -12.95 11.08 -29.55
CA SER A 102 -12.83 9.75 -28.93
C SER A 102 -11.80 8.85 -29.61
N SER A 103 -11.16 9.31 -30.70
CA SER A 103 -10.11 8.56 -31.39
C SER A 103 -8.85 8.46 -30.53
N SER A 104 -8.13 7.35 -30.69
CA SER A 104 -6.80 7.18 -30.07
C SER A 104 -5.71 7.93 -30.84
N ASP A 105 -6.02 8.42 -32.04
CA ASP A 105 -5.05 9.09 -32.90
C ASP A 105 -4.73 10.49 -32.37
N PRO A 106 -3.44 10.85 -32.25
CA PRO A 106 -3.06 12.17 -31.78
C PRO A 106 -3.46 13.25 -32.77
N ILE A 107 -4.10 14.31 -32.28
CA ILE A 107 -4.43 15.49 -33.08
C ILE A 107 -3.14 16.27 -33.33
N THR A 108 -2.73 16.38 -34.60
CA THR A 108 -1.55 17.16 -35.01
C THR A 108 -1.95 18.53 -35.55
N PHE A 109 -1.47 19.59 -34.90
CA PHE A 109 -1.60 20.97 -35.37
C PHE A 109 -0.42 21.32 -36.28
N GLU A 110 -0.70 21.72 -37.53
CA GLU A 110 0.32 22.21 -38.46
C GLU A 110 0.17 23.72 -38.68
N LYS A 111 1.30 24.41 -38.82
CA LYS A 111 1.35 25.85 -39.09
C LYS A 111 1.12 26.12 -40.59
N ALA A 112 0.24 27.06 -40.91
CA ALA A 112 -0.03 27.44 -42.29
C ALA A 112 1.21 28.10 -42.94
N LYS A 113 1.51 27.71 -44.18
CA LYS A 113 2.64 28.28 -44.92
C LYS A 113 2.36 29.76 -45.22
N GLY A 114 3.19 30.65 -44.69
CA GLY A 114 3.13 32.10 -44.96
C GLY A 114 2.49 32.96 -43.87
N TYR A 115 2.00 32.37 -42.78
CA TYR A 115 1.45 33.10 -41.62
C TYR A 115 2.11 32.61 -40.33
N ASP A 116 2.48 33.54 -39.45
CA ASP A 116 3.19 33.17 -38.23
C ASP A 116 2.30 32.60 -37.11
N ASP A 117 1.02 33.00 -37.10
CA ASP A 117 0.09 32.74 -35.99
C ASP A 117 -1.13 31.88 -36.39
N LEU A 118 -1.13 31.31 -37.61
CA LEU A 118 -2.24 30.50 -38.10
C LEU A 118 -1.89 29.00 -38.05
N PHE A 119 -2.67 28.27 -37.25
CA PHE A 119 -2.57 26.82 -37.11
C PHE A 119 -3.84 26.17 -37.63
N PHE A 120 -3.69 25.01 -38.27
CA PHE A 120 -4.82 24.20 -38.70
C PHE A 120 -4.62 22.74 -38.27
N VAL A 121 -5.72 22.03 -38.08
CA VAL A 121 -5.70 20.59 -37.82
C VAL A 121 -5.51 19.88 -39.15
N LYS A 122 -4.44 19.09 -39.26
CA LYS A 122 -4.22 18.29 -40.46
C LYS A 122 -5.19 17.12 -40.48
N ASP A 123 -6.12 17.16 -41.42
CA ASP A 123 -7.01 16.04 -41.70
C ASP A 123 -6.46 15.22 -42.86
N GLN A 124 -6.14 13.95 -42.60
CA GLN A 124 -5.66 13.03 -43.62
C GLN A 124 -6.85 12.30 -44.23
N ILE A 125 -7.05 12.48 -45.53
CA ILE A 125 -8.08 11.75 -46.26
C ILE A 125 -7.62 10.29 -46.40
N VAL A 126 -8.23 9.40 -45.62
CA VAL A 126 -7.98 7.95 -45.68
C VAL A 126 -9.00 7.27 -46.59
N SER A 127 -8.56 6.27 -47.37
CA SER A 127 -9.47 5.51 -48.22
C SER A 127 -10.29 4.50 -47.41
N PHE A 128 -11.56 4.28 -47.77
CA PHE A 128 -12.42 3.31 -47.09
C PHE A 128 -11.87 1.87 -47.14
N HIS A 129 -11.20 1.50 -48.24
CA HIS A 129 -10.59 0.17 -48.37
C HIS A 129 -9.47 -0.03 -47.35
N SER A 130 -8.65 1.00 -47.10
CA SER A 130 -7.58 0.94 -46.10
C SER A 130 -8.11 0.71 -44.69
N ILE A 131 -9.26 1.28 -44.34
CA ILE A 131 -9.90 1.11 -43.02
C ILE A 131 -10.48 -0.31 -42.88
N LEU A 132 -11.07 -0.85 -43.96
CA LEU A 132 -11.64 -2.20 -43.94
C LEU A 132 -10.58 -3.30 -43.86
N GLU A 133 -9.39 -3.06 -44.41
CA GLU A 133 -8.25 -3.98 -44.37
C GLU A 133 -7.45 -3.89 -43.07
N GLU A 134 -7.71 -2.88 -42.23
CA GLU A 134 -7.00 -2.69 -40.97
C GLU A 134 -7.30 -3.83 -39.99
N ALA A 135 -6.24 -4.38 -39.38
CA ALA A 135 -6.39 -5.48 -38.44
C ALA A 135 -7.04 -5.00 -37.14
N LEU A 136 -7.93 -5.83 -36.59
CA LEU A 136 -8.58 -5.53 -35.31
C LEU A 136 -7.55 -5.36 -34.18
N PRO A 137 -7.76 -4.39 -33.27
CA PRO A 137 -6.88 -4.20 -32.13
C PRO A 137 -6.92 -5.43 -31.22
N LYS A 138 -5.81 -5.72 -30.55
CA LYS A 138 -5.73 -6.82 -29.58
C LYS A 138 -6.56 -6.49 -28.35
N CYS A 139 -7.42 -7.41 -27.94
CA CYS A 139 -8.20 -7.27 -26.72
C CYS A 139 -7.28 -7.39 -25.49
N PRO A 140 -7.32 -6.44 -24.53
CA PRO A 140 -6.61 -6.59 -23.27
C PRO A 140 -7.16 -7.76 -22.45
N PRO A 141 -6.34 -8.40 -21.59
CA PRO A 141 -6.81 -9.44 -20.69
C PRO A 141 -7.78 -8.89 -19.64
N GLU A 142 -8.62 -9.77 -19.09
CA GLU A 142 -9.55 -9.42 -18.03
C GLU A 142 -8.82 -8.94 -16.76
N PRO A 143 -9.40 -7.98 -16.01
CA PRO A 143 -8.77 -7.44 -14.82
C PRO A 143 -8.67 -8.48 -13.69
N THR A 144 -7.45 -8.84 -13.31
CA THR A 144 -7.15 -9.70 -12.15
C THR A 144 -6.43 -8.92 -11.05
N PHE A 145 -6.56 -9.34 -9.79
CA PHE A 145 -5.85 -8.73 -8.66
C PHE A 145 -4.69 -9.61 -8.19
N SER A 146 -3.59 -8.98 -7.79
CA SER A 146 -2.45 -9.62 -7.12
C SER A 146 -2.23 -8.97 -5.76
N VAL A 147 -2.21 -9.76 -4.68
CA VAL A 147 -2.00 -9.26 -3.32
C VAL A 147 -0.59 -9.58 -2.86
N HIS A 148 0.06 -8.63 -2.22
CA HIS A 148 1.36 -8.81 -1.56
C HIS A 148 1.40 -8.01 -0.25
N TRP A 149 2.36 -8.33 0.60
CA TRP A 149 2.58 -7.59 1.85
C TRP A 149 3.29 -6.26 1.57
N LEU A 150 2.57 -5.15 1.75
CA LEU A 150 3.16 -3.82 1.68
C LEU A 150 3.97 -3.49 2.93
N ALA A 151 3.50 -3.90 4.11
CA ALA A 151 4.19 -3.70 5.37
C ALA A 151 3.86 -4.82 6.35
N VAL A 152 4.87 -5.27 7.08
CA VAL A 152 4.79 -6.18 8.22
C VAL A 152 5.36 -5.43 9.41
N GLU A 153 4.55 -5.20 10.44
CA GLU A 153 4.96 -4.45 11.63
C GLU A 153 5.50 -3.04 11.37
N GLY A 154 4.92 -2.36 10.37
CA GLY A 154 5.33 -0.99 9.99
C GLY A 154 6.60 -0.93 9.14
N GLN A 155 7.29 -2.06 8.93
CA GLN A 155 8.42 -2.16 8.02
C GLN A 155 7.97 -2.73 6.68
N GLN A 156 8.41 -2.10 5.59
CA GLN A 156 8.16 -2.58 4.24
C GLN A 156 9.12 -3.73 3.90
N PRO A 157 8.63 -4.95 3.61
CA PRO A 157 9.50 -6.05 3.20
C PRO A 157 10.06 -5.79 1.81
N ASN A 158 11.31 -6.20 1.57
CA ASN A 158 11.97 -6.05 0.28
C ASN A 158 11.52 -7.16 -0.69
N VAL A 159 10.31 -6.99 -1.23
CA VAL A 159 9.68 -7.88 -2.22
C VAL A 159 9.67 -7.14 -3.56
N PRO A 160 9.85 -7.79 -4.73
CA PRO A 160 9.90 -7.10 -6.03
C PRO A 160 8.74 -6.13 -6.35
N GLN A 161 7.57 -6.34 -5.74
CA GLN A 161 6.40 -5.46 -5.91
C GLN A 161 6.47 -4.17 -5.07
N ASN A 162 7.31 -4.14 -4.03
CA ASN A 162 7.50 -2.99 -3.15
C ASN A 162 8.61 -2.08 -3.72
N PRO A 163 8.44 -0.74 -3.68
CA PRO A 163 9.52 0.19 -4.01
C PRO A 163 10.74 -0.04 -3.13
N SER A 164 11.93 -0.02 -3.71
CA SER A 164 13.16 0.10 -2.94
C SER A 164 13.32 1.56 -2.49
N PHE A 165 13.77 1.75 -1.25
CA PHE A 165 14.00 3.09 -0.68
C PHE A 165 14.99 3.94 -1.50
N GLU A 166 15.82 3.32 -2.33
CA GLU A 166 16.76 4.02 -3.22
C GLU A 166 16.08 4.64 -4.46
N SER A 167 14.84 4.24 -4.80
CA SER A 167 14.13 4.72 -5.99
C SER A 167 13.39 6.05 -5.80
N GLY A 168 13.40 6.62 -4.59
CA GLY A 168 12.62 7.82 -4.21
C GLY A 168 13.44 9.09 -4.01
N LEU A 169 14.75 9.05 -4.25
CA LEU A 169 15.65 10.19 -4.03
C LEU A 169 15.75 11.16 -5.23
N ASP A 170 15.05 10.91 -6.33
CA ASP A 170 15.11 11.77 -7.52
C ASP A 170 14.09 12.93 -7.52
N ASP A 171 13.27 13.11 -6.47
CA ASP A 171 12.20 14.15 -6.50
C ASP A 171 12.05 15.03 -5.24
N VAL A 172 13.02 15.03 -4.31
CA VAL A 172 13.08 16.08 -3.26
C VAL A 172 14.53 16.34 -2.86
N SER A 173 15.08 17.47 -3.32
CA SER A 173 16.24 18.10 -2.70
C SER A 173 15.83 18.67 -1.35
N ASP A 174 16.20 18.02 -0.23
CA ASP A 174 16.48 18.64 1.07
C ASP A 174 16.83 17.59 2.14
N GLY A 175 17.97 17.78 2.82
CA GLY A 175 18.14 17.38 4.23
C GLY A 175 18.84 16.05 4.57
N GLU A 176 20.16 16.14 4.80
CA GLU A 176 20.97 15.40 5.80
C GLU A 176 21.01 13.86 5.75
N GLY A 177 22.02 13.33 5.05
CA GLY A 177 22.44 11.93 5.14
C GLY A 177 23.45 11.69 6.27
N PHE A 178 23.11 10.78 7.19
CA PHE A 178 24.09 10.04 8.00
C PHE A 178 24.72 8.95 7.12
N GLU A 179 26.03 9.08 6.85
CA GLU A 179 26.81 8.06 6.17
C GLU A 179 27.01 6.83 7.09
N GLN A 180 26.67 5.65 6.60
CA GLN A 180 27.21 4.38 7.12
C GLN A 180 27.80 3.58 5.96
N ASP A 181 29.10 3.32 6.09
CA ASP A 181 29.96 2.51 5.24
C ASP A 181 29.33 1.16 4.83
N LYS A 182 29.34 0.88 3.53
CA LYS A 182 29.12 -0.47 2.96
C LYS A 182 30.48 -1.06 2.58
N GLN A 183 30.83 -2.23 3.14
CA GLN A 183 31.71 -3.20 2.49
C GLN A 183 30.87 -4.37 1.94
N PRO A 184 31.23 -4.96 0.78
CA PRO A 184 30.42 -5.97 0.11
C PRO A 184 30.88 -7.39 0.44
N GLU A 185 29.95 -8.31 0.71
CA GLU A 185 30.21 -9.76 0.66
C GLU A 185 28.97 -10.55 0.18
N PRO A 186 29.18 -11.76 -0.39
CA PRO A 186 28.46 -12.24 -1.57
C PRO A 186 27.25 -13.14 -1.27
N GLN A 187 26.50 -13.40 -2.35
CA GLN A 187 25.25 -14.15 -2.42
C GLN A 187 25.36 -15.60 -1.92
N GLU A 188 24.46 -16.00 -0.99
CA GLU A 188 23.98 -17.38 -0.85
C GLU A 188 22.60 -17.44 -0.16
N SER A 189 21.63 -18.04 -0.87
CA SER A 189 20.37 -18.67 -0.41
C SER A 189 19.56 -18.05 0.74
N ASP A 190 18.45 -17.41 0.38
CA ASP A 190 17.07 -17.59 0.91
C ASP A 190 16.87 -18.03 2.37
N LYS A 191 17.62 -17.43 3.29
CA LYS A 191 17.24 -17.27 4.69
C LYS A 191 17.39 -15.81 4.99
N GLN A 192 16.30 -15.05 4.81
CA GLN A 192 16.17 -13.77 5.50
C GLN A 192 16.21 -14.08 6.99
N VAL A 193 17.44 -14.06 7.53
CA VAL A 193 17.68 -13.85 8.94
C VAL A 193 16.94 -12.57 9.24
N VAL A 194 15.76 -12.71 9.86
CA VAL A 194 15.12 -11.64 10.59
C VAL A 194 16.15 -11.26 11.64
N LYS A 195 17.07 -10.36 11.27
CA LYS A 195 17.92 -9.67 12.22
C LYS A 195 16.92 -8.95 13.10
N GLN A 196 16.60 -9.54 14.25
CA GLN A 196 15.95 -8.84 15.36
C GLN A 196 16.92 -7.75 15.81
N ILE A 197 16.93 -6.65 15.06
CA ILE A 197 17.54 -5.40 15.45
C ILE A 197 16.41 -4.39 15.41
N VAL A 198 15.42 -4.63 16.27
CA VAL A 198 14.63 -3.54 16.80
C VAL A 198 15.03 -3.47 18.26
N LYS A 199 15.87 -2.50 18.61
CA LYS A 199 15.83 -1.91 19.95
C LYS A 199 14.43 -1.30 20.03
N HIS A 200 13.44 -2.12 20.35
CA HIS A 200 12.08 -1.68 20.49
C HIS A 200 12.11 -0.54 21.50
N VAL A 201 11.59 0.64 21.11
CA VAL A 201 11.48 1.80 22.00
C VAL A 201 10.38 1.44 23.01
N LEU A 202 10.73 0.57 23.95
CA LEU A 202 9.86 0.08 24.97
C LEU A 202 9.76 1.19 26.03
N SER A 203 8.54 1.65 26.29
CA SER A 203 8.30 2.62 27.35
C SER A 203 8.75 2.05 28.69
N LYS A 204 9.20 2.92 29.60
CA LYS A 204 9.57 2.53 30.97
C LYS A 204 8.45 1.76 31.67
N GLU A 205 7.20 2.14 31.43
CA GLU A 205 6.02 1.44 31.97
C GLU A 205 5.86 0.03 31.41
N GLN A 206 6.18 -0.18 30.13
CA GLN A 206 6.10 -1.50 29.51
C GLN A 206 7.26 -2.41 29.95
N GLN A 207 8.44 -1.84 30.22
CA GLN A 207 9.55 -2.58 30.85
C GLN A 207 9.18 -3.03 32.26
N MET A 208 8.66 -2.12 33.10
CA MET A 208 8.20 -2.48 34.45
C MET A 208 7.06 -3.49 34.41
N TYR A 209 6.16 -3.41 33.43
CA TYR A 209 5.13 -4.42 33.22
C TYR A 209 5.74 -5.78 32.87
N TYR A 210 6.68 -5.81 31.92
CA TYR A 210 7.39 -7.03 31.52
C TYR A 210 8.11 -7.69 32.71
N GLU A 211 8.87 -6.92 33.48
CA GLU A 211 9.56 -7.40 34.68
C GLU A 211 8.57 -8.04 35.68
N ARG A 212 7.48 -7.34 35.99
CA ARG A 212 6.42 -7.85 36.88
C ARG A 212 5.77 -9.13 36.36
N VAL A 213 5.57 -9.24 35.05
CA VAL A 213 5.03 -10.46 34.42
C VAL A 213 6.03 -11.61 34.55
N THR A 214 7.31 -11.38 34.23
CA THR A 214 8.34 -12.42 34.32
C THR A 214 8.57 -12.90 35.75
N ASP A 215 8.56 -11.99 36.74
CA ASP A 215 8.74 -12.31 38.14
C ASP A 215 7.57 -13.10 38.71
N ALA A 216 6.34 -12.74 38.33
CA ALA A 216 5.15 -13.44 38.79
C ALA A 216 5.01 -14.85 38.18
N ILE A 217 5.52 -15.09 36.97
CA ILE A 217 5.57 -16.42 36.35
C ILE A 217 6.61 -17.32 37.05
N LYS A 218 7.73 -16.73 37.49
CA LYS A 218 8.76 -17.42 38.30
C LYS A 218 8.33 -17.59 39.77
N GLY A 219 7.44 -16.73 40.25
CA GLY A 219 6.87 -16.75 41.59
C GLY A 219 5.92 -17.93 41.85
N SER A 220 5.66 -18.20 43.13
CA SER A 220 4.77 -19.30 43.56
C SER A 220 3.30 -18.85 43.77
N ASP A 221 3.00 -17.57 43.58
CA ASP A 221 1.70 -16.98 43.88
C ASP A 221 0.67 -17.23 42.77
N LYS A 222 -0.16 -18.25 42.98
CA LYS A 222 -1.23 -18.65 42.04
C LYS A 222 -2.25 -17.55 41.76
N ALA A 223 -2.47 -16.61 42.69
CA ALA A 223 -3.42 -15.52 42.51
C ALA A 223 -2.89 -14.46 41.53
N LEU A 224 -1.61 -14.08 41.65
CA LEU A 224 -0.95 -13.15 40.74
C LEU A 224 -0.81 -13.74 39.35
N HIS A 225 -0.45 -15.03 39.25
CA HIS A 225 -0.37 -15.76 37.98
C HIS A 225 -1.71 -15.70 37.21
N ARG A 226 -2.84 -16.01 37.85
CA ARG A 226 -4.16 -15.93 37.20
C ARG A 226 -4.56 -14.51 36.79
N ALA A 227 -4.20 -13.51 37.60
CA ALA A 227 -4.48 -12.11 37.27
C ALA A 227 -3.71 -11.68 36.00
N ILE A 228 -2.45 -12.08 35.88
CA ILE A 228 -1.60 -11.80 34.72
C ILE A 228 -2.11 -12.52 33.48
N LEU A 229 -2.45 -13.80 33.55
CA LEU A 229 -3.02 -14.52 32.40
C LEU A 229 -4.30 -13.85 31.88
N LYS A 230 -5.14 -13.33 32.79
CA LYS A 230 -6.35 -12.58 32.43
C LYS A 230 -6.02 -11.21 31.80
N SER A 231 -4.94 -10.57 32.26
CA SER A 231 -4.41 -9.32 31.70
C SER A 231 -3.90 -9.55 30.27
N LEU A 232 -3.00 -10.51 30.07
CA LEU A 232 -2.40 -10.87 28.78
C LEU A 232 -3.45 -11.21 27.72
N ARG A 233 -4.56 -11.85 28.13
CA ARG A 233 -5.66 -12.19 27.21
C ARG A 233 -6.47 -10.98 26.75
N LYS A 234 -6.55 -9.92 27.56
CA LYS A 234 -7.45 -8.77 27.34
C LYS A 234 -6.75 -7.51 26.85
N ASP A 235 -5.47 -7.34 27.16
CA ASP A 235 -4.78 -6.08 26.98
C ASP A 235 -4.31 -5.88 25.51
N PRO A 236 -4.83 -4.88 24.79
CA PRO A 236 -4.50 -4.67 23.37
C PRO A 236 -3.14 -3.98 23.15
N GLY A 237 -2.57 -3.35 24.20
CA GLY A 237 -1.31 -2.60 24.13
C GLY A 237 -0.03 -3.44 24.20
N LEU A 238 -0.15 -4.77 24.28
CA LEU A 238 0.97 -5.70 24.48
C LEU A 238 1.67 -6.12 23.17
N HIS A 239 1.21 -5.62 22.02
CA HIS A 239 1.76 -5.98 20.72
C HIS A 239 3.29 -5.76 20.62
N GLN A 240 3.77 -4.68 21.23
CA GLN A 240 5.18 -4.32 21.32
C GLN A 240 6.02 -5.24 22.23
N LEU A 241 5.38 -5.84 23.23
CA LEU A 241 6.01 -6.77 24.18
C LEU A 241 6.00 -8.21 23.68
N LEU A 242 5.15 -8.52 22.71
CA LEU A 242 4.94 -9.87 22.19
C LEU A 242 6.24 -10.58 21.74
N PRO A 243 7.18 -9.94 21.00
CA PRO A 243 8.41 -10.61 20.58
C PRO A 243 9.27 -11.03 21.79
N TYR A 244 9.34 -10.17 22.80
CA TYR A 244 10.09 -10.41 24.04
C TYR A 244 9.47 -11.53 24.87
N LEU A 245 8.14 -11.56 24.98
CA LEU A 245 7.44 -12.62 25.71
C LEU A 245 7.59 -13.97 25.00
N VAL A 246 7.50 -14.02 23.67
CA VAL A 246 7.70 -15.27 22.90
C VAL A 246 9.14 -15.75 23.01
N GLN A 247 10.12 -14.85 22.91
CA GLN A 247 11.53 -15.19 23.12
C GLN A 247 11.77 -15.70 24.54
N PHE A 248 11.23 -15.03 25.56
CA PHE A 248 11.32 -15.47 26.95
C PHE A 248 10.73 -16.86 27.16
N ILE A 249 9.57 -17.16 26.59
CA ILE A 249 8.97 -18.50 26.64
C ILE A 249 9.90 -19.52 25.98
N ALA A 250 10.42 -19.24 24.79
CA ALA A 250 11.30 -20.15 24.08
C ALA A 250 12.60 -20.44 24.85
N ASP A 251 13.23 -19.40 25.39
CA ASP A 251 14.48 -19.53 26.16
C ASP A 251 14.24 -20.26 27.48
N GLU A 252 13.21 -19.89 28.26
CA GLU A 252 12.93 -20.52 29.55
C GLU A 252 12.51 -21.99 29.40
N VAL A 253 11.79 -22.36 28.34
CA VAL A 253 11.45 -23.77 28.06
C VAL A 253 12.71 -24.60 27.84
N VAL A 254 13.70 -24.08 27.11
CA VAL A 254 14.97 -24.78 26.85
C VAL A 254 15.85 -24.86 28.09
N HIS A 255 15.94 -23.79 28.87
CA HIS A 255 16.80 -23.73 30.06
C HIS A 255 16.22 -24.49 31.27
N ASN A 256 14.90 -24.51 31.43
CA ASN A 256 14.21 -25.03 32.61
C ASN A 256 13.38 -26.30 32.34
N LEU A 257 13.90 -27.22 31.52
CA LEU A 257 13.26 -28.51 31.21
C LEU A 257 12.97 -29.39 32.44
N ARG A 258 13.61 -29.13 33.58
CA ARG A 258 13.51 -29.95 34.81
C ARG A 258 12.40 -29.51 35.77
N ASN A 259 11.85 -28.31 35.60
CA ASN A 259 10.84 -27.76 36.50
C ASN A 259 9.44 -27.77 35.84
N THR A 260 8.70 -28.85 36.11
CA THR A 260 7.35 -29.07 35.58
C THR A 260 6.37 -27.94 35.91
N ARG A 261 6.54 -27.25 37.05
CA ARG A 261 5.62 -26.18 37.48
C ARG A 261 5.81 -24.90 36.67
N LEU A 262 7.06 -24.52 36.41
CA LEU A 262 7.36 -23.36 35.57
C LEU A 262 6.96 -23.60 34.12
N LEU A 263 7.23 -24.80 33.59
CA LEU A 263 6.79 -25.18 32.24
C LEU A 263 5.26 -25.10 32.10
N LEU A 264 4.50 -25.56 33.10
CA LEU A 264 3.04 -25.44 33.08
C LEU A 264 2.59 -23.97 33.08
N SER A 265 3.23 -23.11 33.89
CA SER A 265 2.95 -21.67 33.90
C SER A 265 3.27 -21.00 32.55
N LEU A 266 4.36 -21.40 31.89
CA LEU A 266 4.76 -20.90 30.57
C LEU A 266 3.80 -21.37 29.47
N MET A 267 3.36 -22.63 29.50
CA MET A 267 2.36 -23.13 28.55
C MET A 267 1.00 -22.45 28.75
N GLN A 268 0.59 -22.17 30.00
CA GLN A 268 -0.61 -21.38 30.28
C GLN A 268 -0.49 -19.93 29.79
N MET A 269 0.71 -19.35 29.84
CA MET A 269 0.99 -18.04 29.27
C MET A 269 0.90 -18.06 27.74
N ALA A 270 1.53 -19.03 27.08
CA ALA A 270 1.44 -19.23 25.64
C ALA A 270 -0.02 -19.42 25.20
N ASP A 271 -0.79 -20.17 25.97
CA ASP A 271 -2.22 -20.36 25.77
C ASP A 271 -3.02 -19.06 25.90
N ALA A 272 -2.75 -18.26 26.92
CA ALA A 272 -3.40 -16.94 27.08
C ALA A 272 -3.07 -15.97 25.94
N LEU A 273 -1.85 -16.05 25.39
CA LEU A 273 -1.45 -15.28 24.22
C LEU A 273 -2.24 -15.75 22.98
N VAL A 274 -2.25 -17.05 22.69
CA VAL A 274 -2.96 -17.62 21.51
C VAL A 274 -4.48 -17.34 21.57
N HIS A 275 -5.07 -17.31 22.76
CA HIS A 275 -6.48 -16.98 22.96
C HIS A 275 -6.83 -15.48 22.87
N SER A 276 -5.83 -14.60 22.75
CA SER A 276 -6.07 -13.16 22.66
C SER A 276 -6.43 -12.78 21.21
N SER A 277 -7.59 -12.16 21.02
CA SER A 277 -8.06 -11.70 19.70
C SER A 277 -7.36 -10.43 19.21
N HIS A 278 -6.64 -9.75 20.10
CA HIS A 278 -6.04 -8.44 19.84
C HIS A 278 -4.55 -8.54 19.47
N LEU A 279 -3.90 -9.69 19.69
CA LEU A 279 -2.50 -9.90 19.36
C LEU A 279 -2.38 -10.74 18.08
N ARG A 280 -1.65 -10.22 17.10
CA ARG A 280 -1.31 -10.98 15.88
C ARG A 280 -0.06 -11.82 16.14
N ILE A 281 -0.26 -13.06 16.58
CA ILE A 281 0.84 -13.99 16.87
C ILE A 281 1.40 -14.64 15.60
N GLU A 282 0.71 -14.51 14.47
CA GLU A 282 1.06 -15.07 13.16
C GLU A 282 2.57 -14.97 12.80
N PRO A 283 3.26 -13.82 12.97
CA PRO A 283 4.67 -13.72 12.62
C PRO A 283 5.58 -14.56 13.52
N TYR A 284 5.17 -14.84 14.76
CA TYR A 284 5.99 -15.48 15.80
C TYR A 284 5.65 -16.96 16.01
N LEU A 285 4.66 -17.50 15.28
CA LEU A 285 4.27 -18.91 15.37
C LEU A 285 5.46 -19.85 15.10
N HIS A 286 6.31 -19.52 14.14
CA HIS A 286 7.49 -20.31 13.80
C HIS A 286 8.50 -20.46 14.95
N GLN A 287 8.56 -19.48 15.88
CA GLN A 287 9.43 -19.51 17.06
C GLN A 287 8.76 -20.19 18.26
N LEU A 288 7.44 -20.03 18.40
CA LEU A 288 6.68 -20.60 19.52
C LEU A 288 6.44 -22.10 19.36
N MET A 289 6.19 -22.58 18.14
CA MET A 289 5.86 -23.99 17.87
C MET A 289 6.98 -24.96 18.28
N PRO A 290 8.27 -24.73 17.97
CA PRO A 290 9.36 -25.58 18.46
C PRO A 290 9.43 -25.67 19.99
N ALA A 291 9.16 -24.57 20.70
CA ALA A 291 9.15 -24.56 22.17
C ALA A 291 8.02 -25.44 22.72
N ILE A 292 6.81 -25.33 22.16
CA ILE A 292 5.67 -26.17 22.57
C ILE A 292 5.92 -27.65 22.21
N MET A 293 6.48 -27.92 21.03
CA MET A 293 6.83 -29.28 20.60
C MET A 293 7.91 -29.90 21.49
N THR A 294 8.88 -29.10 21.96
CA THR A 294 9.92 -29.57 22.90
C THR A 294 9.30 -29.99 24.25
N CYS A 295 8.29 -29.28 24.74
CA CYS A 295 7.53 -29.67 25.94
C CYS A 295 6.78 -30.99 25.76
N ILE A 296 6.29 -31.30 24.55
CA ILE A 296 5.59 -32.56 24.26
C ILE A 296 6.60 -33.71 24.14
N LEU A 297 7.64 -33.52 23.33
CA LEU A 297 8.58 -34.55 22.88
C LEU A 297 9.78 -34.75 23.82
N GLY A 298 9.92 -33.92 24.86
CA GLY A 298 11.05 -34.00 25.79
C GLY A 298 11.17 -35.38 26.46
N ASN A 299 12.37 -35.94 26.46
CA ASN A 299 12.66 -37.26 27.06
C ASN A 299 12.85 -37.20 28.59
N HIS A 300 13.27 -36.06 29.15
CA HIS A 300 13.60 -35.90 30.57
C HIS A 300 13.02 -34.61 31.17
N LEU A 301 11.70 -34.53 31.35
CA LEU A 301 11.04 -33.35 31.92
C LEU A 301 11.08 -33.27 33.47
N CYS A 302 11.41 -34.38 34.15
CA CYS A 302 11.34 -34.45 35.60
C CYS A 302 12.59 -35.14 36.18
N GLU A 303 13.12 -34.61 37.28
CA GLU A 303 14.12 -35.31 38.10
C GLU A 303 13.49 -36.31 39.09
N LYS A 304 12.18 -36.21 39.35
CA LYS A 304 11.45 -37.04 40.34
C LYS A 304 10.30 -37.81 39.70
N THR A 305 10.19 -39.10 40.03
CA THR A 305 9.16 -40.03 39.54
C THR A 305 7.73 -39.71 39.99
N SER A 306 7.53 -38.76 40.93
CA SER A 306 6.21 -38.39 41.46
C SER A 306 5.57 -37.15 40.80
N GLU A 307 6.17 -36.60 39.74
CA GLU A 307 5.66 -35.40 39.09
C GLU A 307 4.77 -35.73 37.87
N ASN A 308 3.63 -35.06 37.80
CA ASN A 308 2.61 -35.23 36.76
C ASN A 308 3.03 -34.57 35.43
N HIS A 309 4.00 -35.16 34.74
CA HIS A 309 4.42 -34.76 33.39
C HIS A 309 3.34 -34.99 32.33
N TRP A 310 2.41 -35.92 32.56
CA TRP A 310 1.29 -36.20 31.66
C TRP A 310 0.36 -35.01 31.45
N ALA A 311 0.03 -34.28 32.53
CA ALA A 311 -0.85 -33.12 32.47
C ALA A 311 -0.24 -31.96 31.65
N LEU A 312 1.08 -31.79 31.71
CA LEU A 312 1.79 -30.80 30.89
C LEU A 312 1.74 -31.17 29.40
N ARG A 313 1.99 -32.45 29.08
CA ARG A 313 1.94 -32.94 27.70
C ARG A 313 0.53 -32.84 27.10
N GLU A 314 -0.50 -33.17 27.87
CA GLU A 314 -1.90 -33.03 27.45
C GLU A 314 -2.26 -31.57 27.18
N TYR A 315 -1.83 -30.65 28.06
CA TYR A 315 -2.07 -29.22 27.86
C TYR A 315 -1.33 -28.67 26.63
N ALA A 316 -0.07 -29.04 26.44
CA ALA A 316 0.72 -28.64 25.28
C ALA A 316 0.15 -29.21 23.97
N ALA A 317 -0.31 -30.47 23.95
CA ALA A 317 -0.98 -31.06 22.80
C ALA A 317 -2.30 -30.35 22.48
N GLY A 318 -3.08 -29.97 23.50
CA GLY A 318 -4.29 -29.15 23.34
C GLY A 318 -3.99 -27.79 22.72
N LEU A 319 -2.91 -27.13 23.15
CA LEU A 319 -2.47 -25.84 22.59
C LEU A 319 -2.05 -25.97 21.12
N VAL A 320 -1.28 -27.00 20.75
CA VAL A 320 -0.92 -27.27 19.35
C VAL A 320 -2.16 -27.51 18.51
N ALA A 321 -3.12 -28.31 18.98
CA ALA A 321 -4.36 -28.57 18.26
C ALA A 321 -5.15 -27.27 18.00
N GLN A 322 -5.20 -26.37 18.98
CA GLN A 322 -5.83 -25.07 18.82
C GLN A 322 -5.10 -24.21 17.77
N VAL A 323 -3.78 -24.11 17.85
CA VAL A 323 -2.96 -23.35 16.87
C VAL A 323 -3.13 -23.91 15.45
N CYS A 324 -3.13 -25.23 15.28
CA CYS A 324 -3.36 -25.87 13.98
C CYS A 324 -4.79 -25.61 13.47
N SER A 325 -5.81 -25.61 14.34
CA SER A 325 -7.19 -25.34 13.94
C SER A 325 -7.42 -23.89 13.49
N THR A 326 -6.72 -22.92 14.10
CA THR A 326 -6.88 -21.50 13.80
C THR A 326 -6.02 -21.04 12.63
N TYR A 327 -4.78 -21.55 12.50
CA TYR A 327 -3.81 -21.08 11.51
C TYR A 327 -3.52 -22.08 10.39
N GLY A 328 -4.01 -23.32 10.46
CA GLY A 328 -3.77 -24.35 9.45
C GLY A 328 -4.36 -24.02 8.08
N ALA A 329 -5.42 -23.23 8.01
CA ALA A 329 -5.98 -22.76 6.74
C ALA A 329 -5.12 -21.71 6.04
N ILE A 330 -4.27 -20.99 6.78
CA ILE A 330 -3.47 -19.87 6.29
C ILE A 330 -2.05 -20.33 5.92
N TYR A 331 -1.50 -21.28 6.68
CA TYR A 331 -0.15 -21.79 6.47
C TYR A 331 -0.16 -23.30 6.27
N PRO A 332 0.03 -23.79 5.02
CA PRO A 332 0.19 -25.23 4.78
C PRO A 332 1.44 -25.81 5.46
N ASN A 333 2.40 -24.96 5.84
CA ASN A 333 3.63 -25.36 6.54
C ASN A 333 3.41 -25.73 8.02
N LEU A 334 2.22 -25.46 8.59
CA LEU A 334 1.89 -25.79 9.98
C LEU A 334 1.21 -27.16 10.14
N GLN A 335 0.77 -27.78 9.04
CA GLN A 335 0.05 -29.07 9.02
C GLN A 335 1.00 -30.22 8.71
#